data_AF-A0A2Z2KAR2-F1
#
_entry.id   AF-A0A2Z2KAR2-F1
#
_cell.length_a   1.000
_cell.length_b   1.000
_cell.length_c   1.000
_cell.angle_alpha   90.00
_cell.angle_beta   90.00
_cell.angle_gamma   90.00
#
_symmetry.space_group_name_H-M   'P 1'
#
loop_
_entity.id
_entity.type
_entity.pdbx_description
1 polymer ?
#
loop_
_entity_poly.entity_id
_entity_poly.type
_entity_poly.pdbx_seq_one_letter_code
_entity_poly.pdbx_strand_id
1 'polypeptide(L)'
;MKNKKIIVNFENVLSELEQKKIKLCFLGKKGLFIEDEHKEFYQMEIYRHSSCLDKLIEEGISVEFNRVENIVSGIKDWTKEVWGVSEVKAFITSNSLQMINN
;
A
#
# COMPACT_ATOMS: atom_id res chain seq x y z
N MET A 1 -13.67 -15.64 7.27
CA MET A 1 -13.33 -15.74 5.82
C MET A 1 -12.05 -14.97 5.60
N LYS A 2 -11.03 -15.56 4.97
CA LYS A 2 -9.81 -14.81 4.62
C LYS A 2 -10.15 -13.87 3.46
N ASN A 3 -10.00 -12.56 3.64
CA ASN A 3 -10.23 -11.60 2.57
C ASN A 3 -9.23 -11.86 1.45
N LYS A 4 -9.74 -12.13 0.25
CA LYS A 4 -8.90 -12.33 -0.94
C LYS A 4 -8.37 -11.02 -1.50
N LYS A 5 -8.99 -9.90 -1.10
CA LYS A 5 -8.71 -8.58 -1.66
C LYS A 5 -8.87 -7.46 -0.63
N ILE A 6 -8.10 -6.41 -0.81
CA ILE A 6 -8.17 -5.15 -0.06
C ILE A 6 -8.22 -4.02 -1.08
N ILE A 7 -9.21 -3.15 -0.97
CA ILE A 7 -9.26 -1.92 -1.76
C ILE A 7 -8.74 -0.80 -0.86
N VAL A 8 -7.81 0.02 -1.34
CA VAL A 8 -7.28 1.19 -0.63
C VAL A 8 -7.62 2.43 -1.44
N ASN A 9 -8.31 3.38 -0.81
CA ASN A 9 -8.54 4.71 -1.37
C ASN A 9 -7.36 5.64 -1.01
N PHE A 10 -6.54 6.00 -2.00
CA PHE A 10 -5.38 6.85 -1.76
C PHE A 10 -5.72 8.34 -1.54
N GLU A 11 -6.94 8.79 -1.86
CA GLU A 11 -7.44 10.13 -1.45
C GLU A 11 -7.40 10.29 0.08
N ASN A 12 -7.71 9.21 0.81
CA ASN A 12 -7.77 9.17 2.27
C ASN A 12 -6.86 8.08 2.85
N VAL A 13 -5.66 7.94 2.29
CA VAL A 13 -4.76 6.82 2.59
C VAL A 13 -4.47 6.66 4.09
N LEU A 14 -4.30 7.75 4.84
CA LEU A 14 -4.00 7.67 6.28
C LEU A 14 -5.13 6.99 7.07
N SER A 15 -6.38 7.41 6.82
CA SER A 15 -7.57 6.82 7.45
C SER A 15 -7.75 5.36 7.04
N GLU A 16 -7.48 5.04 5.78
CA GLU A 16 -7.58 3.68 5.27
C GLU A 16 -6.58 2.73 5.94
N LEU A 17 -5.33 3.17 6.12
CA LEU A 17 -4.31 2.40 6.83
C LEU A 17 -4.70 2.12 8.29
N GLU A 18 -5.23 3.12 8.98
CA GLU A 18 -5.64 3.01 10.38
C GLU A 18 -6.88 2.11 10.55
N GLN A 19 -7.95 2.38 9.80
CA GLN A 19 -9.23 1.68 9.94
C GLN A 19 -9.15 0.21 9.51
N LYS A 20 -8.41 -0.06 8.43
CA LYS A 20 -8.23 -1.43 7.92
C LYS A 20 -7.08 -2.16 8.61
N LYS A 21 -6.34 -1.46 9.50
CA LYS A 21 -5.15 -1.97 10.19
C LYS A 21 -4.12 -2.59 9.25
N ILE A 22 -3.86 -1.88 8.17
CA ILE A 22 -2.93 -2.29 7.11
C ILE A 22 -1.73 -1.35 7.06
N LYS A 23 -0.65 -1.82 6.43
CA LYS A 23 0.57 -1.06 6.21
C LYS A 23 0.95 -1.11 4.74
N LEU A 24 1.58 -0.05 4.25
CA LEU A 24 2.23 -0.07 2.94
C LEU A 24 3.54 -0.84 3.06
N CYS A 25 3.83 -1.69 2.09
CA CYS A 25 5.08 -2.43 2.03
C CYS A 25 5.74 -2.23 0.67
N PHE A 26 6.95 -1.69 0.67
CA PHE A 26 7.77 -1.52 -0.50
C PHE A 26 8.76 -2.66 -0.57
N LEU A 27 8.58 -3.52 -1.58
CA LEU A 27 9.45 -4.66 -1.82
C LEU A 27 10.44 -4.31 -2.94
N GLY A 28 11.51 -3.57 -2.62
CA GLY A 28 12.55 -3.17 -3.59
C GLY A 28 12.02 -2.79 -4.98
N LYS A 29 12.54 -3.44 -6.04
CA LYS A 29 12.14 -3.23 -7.45
C LYS A 29 10.78 -3.85 -7.84
N LYS A 30 9.97 -4.33 -6.90
CA LYS A 30 8.72 -5.06 -7.16
C LYS A 30 7.46 -4.21 -7.00
N GLY A 31 7.60 -3.01 -6.42
CA GLY A 31 6.52 -2.04 -6.29
C GLY A 31 5.86 -2.04 -4.91
N LEU A 32 4.63 -1.51 -4.88
CA LEU A 32 3.83 -1.30 -3.68
C LEU A 32 2.95 -2.51 -3.36
N PHE A 33 2.99 -2.93 -2.10
CA PHE A 33 2.20 -4.00 -1.51
C PHE A 33 1.47 -3.50 -0.27
N ILE A 34 0.52 -4.31 0.19
CA ILE A 34 -0.13 -4.15 1.49
C ILE A 34 0.24 -5.32 2.39
N GLU A 35 0.58 -5.02 3.65
CA GLU A 35 0.69 -6.00 4.74
C GLU A 35 -0.47 -5.76 5.73
N ASP A 36 -1.23 -6.80 6.05
CA ASP A 36 -2.30 -6.72 7.06
C ASP A 36 -1.82 -7.04 8.49
N GLU A 37 -2.73 -6.96 9.47
CA GLU A 37 -2.43 -7.27 10.87
C GLU A 37 -2.01 -8.73 11.10
N HIS A 38 -2.31 -9.64 10.16
CA HIS A 38 -1.95 -11.05 10.19
C HIS A 38 -0.66 -11.37 9.42
N LYS A 39 0.07 -10.36 8.94
CA LYS A 39 1.28 -10.50 8.12
C LYS A 39 1.02 -11.18 6.76
N GLU A 40 -0.21 -11.10 6.28
CA GLU A 40 -0.56 -11.54 4.93
C GLU A 40 -0.26 -10.40 3.94
N PHE A 41 0.24 -10.77 2.76
CA PHE A 41 0.64 -9.82 1.73
C PHE A 41 -0.39 -9.74 0.61
N TYR A 42 -0.61 -8.52 0.14
CA TYR A 42 -1.49 -8.24 -0.98
C TYR A 42 -0.72 -7.42 -2.01
N GLN A 43 -0.81 -7.83 -3.27
CA GLN A 43 -0.14 -7.23 -4.40
C GLN A 43 -1.12 -6.37 -5.18
N MET A 44 -0.68 -5.18 -5.56
CA MET A 44 -1.45 -4.29 -6.42
C MET A 44 -1.80 -4.96 -7.76
N GLU A 45 -2.96 -4.66 -8.33
CA GLU A 45 -3.29 -5.14 -9.68
C GLU A 45 -2.24 -4.73 -10.73
N ILE A 46 -1.96 -5.64 -11.66
CA ILE A 46 -0.88 -5.54 -12.67
C ILE A 46 -0.93 -4.24 -13.47
N TYR A 47 -2.13 -3.70 -13.74
CA TYR A 47 -2.30 -2.45 -14.49
C TYR A 47 -1.67 -1.23 -13.82
N ARG A 48 -1.40 -1.29 -12.50
CA ARG A 48 -0.85 -0.18 -11.73
C ARG A 48 0.51 -0.49 -11.11
N HIS A 49 1.15 -1.60 -11.48
CA HIS A 49 2.40 -2.08 -10.87
C HIS A 49 3.58 -1.07 -10.87
N SER A 50 3.53 -0.06 -11.73
CA SER A 50 4.52 1.03 -11.82
C SER A 50 4.04 2.37 -11.25
N SER A 51 2.84 2.43 -10.67
CA SER A 51 2.32 3.63 -10.04
C SER A 51 3.17 3.97 -8.81
N CYS A 52 3.71 5.17 -8.81
CA CYS A 52 4.43 5.73 -7.68
C CYS A 52 3.41 6.21 -6.62
N LEU A 53 3.78 6.12 -5.34
CA LEU A 53 2.87 6.42 -4.23
C LEU A 53 2.35 7.86 -4.28
N ASP A 54 3.21 8.80 -4.65
CA ASP A 54 2.87 10.21 -4.86
C ASP A 54 1.68 10.37 -5.82
N LYS A 55 1.74 9.76 -7.01
CA LYS A 55 0.67 9.84 -8.01
C LYS A 55 -0.63 9.22 -7.53
N LEU A 56 -0.56 8.09 -6.81
CA LEU A 56 -1.76 7.47 -6.26
C LEU A 56 -2.48 8.40 -5.28
N ILE A 57 -1.71 9.13 -4.45
CA ILE A 57 -2.23 10.10 -3.49
C ILE A 57 -2.73 11.36 -4.20
N GLU A 58 -1.95 11.93 -5.13
CA GLU A 58 -2.31 13.15 -5.87
C GLU A 58 -3.58 12.98 -6.71
N GLU A 59 -3.71 11.84 -7.39
CA GLU A 59 -4.89 11.53 -8.21
C GLU A 59 -6.04 10.92 -7.39
N GLY A 60 -5.86 10.72 -6.07
CA GLY A 60 -6.90 10.24 -5.16
C GLY A 60 -7.48 8.88 -5.53
N ILE A 61 -6.66 7.97 -6.06
CA ILE A 61 -7.21 6.80 -6.74
C ILE A 61 -7.46 5.63 -5.79
N SER A 62 -8.57 4.92 -6.00
CA SER A 62 -8.81 3.63 -5.38
C SER A 62 -8.08 2.50 -6.11
N VAL A 63 -7.37 1.66 -5.37
CA VAL A 63 -6.57 0.56 -5.91
C VAL A 63 -6.94 -0.74 -5.23
N GLU A 64 -7.15 -1.79 -6.01
CA GLU A 64 -7.35 -3.15 -5.50
C GLU A 64 -5.99 -3.87 -5.33
N PHE A 65 -5.84 -4.52 -4.18
CA PHE A 65 -4.72 -5.37 -3.81
C PHE A 65 -5.22 -6.80 -3.59
N ASN A 66 -4.67 -7.74 -4.34
CA ASN A 66 -5.04 -9.15 -4.31
C ASN A 66 -4.08 -9.94 -3.42
N ARG A 67 -4.62 -10.81 -2.57
CA ARG A 67 -3.82 -11.62 -1.64
C ARG A 67 -2.87 -12.53 -2.41
N VAL A 68 -1.62 -12.56 -2.00
CA VAL A 68 -0.60 -13.43 -2.59
C VAL A 68 -0.71 -14.81 -1.95
N GLU A 69 -1.34 -15.76 -2.65
CA GLU A 69 -1.55 -17.13 -2.12
C GLU A 69 -0.26 -17.96 -2.09
N ASN A 70 0.68 -17.69 -2.99
CA ASN A 70 2.00 -18.31 -3.02
C ASN A 70 3.07 -17.24 -2.78
N ILE A 71 3.33 -16.94 -1.51
CA ILE A 71 4.58 -16.29 -1.13
C ILE A 71 5.68 -17.32 -1.40
N VAL A 72 6.11 -17.41 -2.65
CA VAL A 72 7.29 -18.20 -3.03
C VAL A 72 8.41 -17.72 -2.12
N SER A 73 9.16 -18.65 -1.56
CA SER A 73 10.21 -18.50 -0.54
C SER A 73 11.12 -17.26 -0.65
N GLY A 74 11.19 -16.59 -1.80
CA GLY A 74 11.97 -15.38 -2.04
C GLY A 74 11.46 -14.07 -1.43
N ILE A 75 10.18 -13.89 -1.03
CA ILE A 75 9.76 -12.59 -0.42
C ILE A 75 10.44 -12.36 0.94
N LYS A 76 10.77 -13.43 1.68
CA LYS A 76 11.50 -13.31 2.94
C LYS A 76 12.91 -12.76 2.77
N ASP A 77 13.52 -12.97 1.61
CA ASP A 77 14.88 -12.51 1.28
C ASP A 77 14.90 -11.12 0.63
N TRP A 78 13.74 -10.53 0.37
CA TRP A 78 13.65 -9.19 -0.22
C TRP A 78 13.78 -8.12 0.87
N THR A 79 14.60 -7.10 0.60
CA THR A 79 14.62 -5.88 1.41
C THR A 79 13.22 -5.28 1.38
N LYS A 80 12.55 -5.31 2.53
CA LYS A 80 11.22 -4.77 2.72
C LYS A 80 11.30 -3.50 3.54
N GLU A 81 10.60 -2.48 3.08
CA GLU A 81 10.36 -1.27 3.85
C GLU A 81 8.86 -1.20 4.15
N VAL A 82 8.51 -1.19 5.44
CA VAL A 82 7.11 -1.23 5.88
C VAL A 82 6.76 0.12 6.49
N TRP A 83 5.78 0.80 5.90
CA TRP A 83 5.30 2.10 6.32
C TRP A 83 3.92 1.99 6.94
N GLY A 84 3.82 2.43 8.20
CA GLY A 84 2.55 2.68 8.85
C GLY A 84 2.07 4.11 8.61
N VAL A 85 1.05 4.50 9.39
CA VAL A 85 0.45 5.84 9.32
C VAL A 85 1.49 6.95 9.50
N SER A 86 2.42 6.80 10.44
CA SER A 86 3.44 7.82 10.74
C SER A 86 4.38 8.06 9.56
N GLU A 87 4.89 7.00 8.94
CA GLU A 87 5.82 7.09 7.80
C GLU A 87 5.12 7.68 6.58
N VAL A 88 3.88 7.25 6.28
CA VAL A 88 3.09 7.79 5.16
C VAL A 88 2.75 9.26 5.39
N LYS A 89 2.41 9.64 6.62
CA LYS A 89 2.14 11.05 6.97
C LYS A 89 3.39 11.91 6.81
N ALA A 90 4.56 11.41 7.23
CA ALA A 90 5.83 12.10 7.04
C ALA A 90 6.18 12.26 5.55
N PHE A 91 5.91 11.23 4.73
CA PHE A 91 6.10 11.28 3.28
C PHE A 91 5.22 12.34 2.61
N ILE A 92 3.91 12.35 2.91
CA ILE A 92 2.97 13.35 2.37
C ILE A 92 3.42 14.77 2.72
N THR A 93 3.79 14.98 4.00
CA THR A 93 4.24 16.29 4.49
C THR A 93 5.54 16.73 3.82
N SER A 94 6.52 15.83 3.70
CA SER A 94 7.84 16.15 3.14
C SER A 94 7.77 16.46 1.64
N ASN A 95 6.84 15.84 0.92
CA ASN A 95 6.65 16.06 -0.52
C ASN A 95 5.59 17.13 -0.84
N SER A 96 5.02 17.78 0.17
CA SER A 96 3.96 18.80 0.01
C SER A 96 2.78 18.33 -0.84
N LEU A 97 2.45 17.03 -0.78
CA LEU A 97 1.35 16.45 -1.55
C LEU A 97 0.03 16.99 -1.00
N GLN A 98 -0.82 17.55 -1.87
CA GLN A 98 -2.15 17.99 -1.47
C GLN A 98 -3.09 16.79 -1.46
N MET A 99 -3.59 16.42 -0.28
CA MET A 99 -4.75 15.55 -0.19
C MET A 99 -5.96 16.35 -0.67
N ILE A 100 -6.67 15.85 -1.70
CA ILE A 100 -7.90 16.49 -2.19
C ILE A 100 -8.94 16.36 -1.07
N ASN A 101 -9.18 17.45 -0.35
CA ASN A 101 -10.31 17.54 0.58
C ASN A 101 -11.56 17.81 -0.26
N ASN A 102 -12.39 16.78 -0.48
CA ASN A 102 -13.78 16.96 -0.89
C ASN A 102 -14.70 17.04 0.33
#